data_AF-A0A3Q9IET4-F1
#
_entry.id   AF-A0A3Q9IET4-F1
#
_cell.length_a   1.000
_cell.length_b   1.000
_cell.length_c   1.000
_cell.angle_alpha   90.00
_cell.angle_beta   90.00
_cell.angle_gamma   90.00
#
_symmetry.space_group_name_H-M   'P 1'
#
loop_
_entity.id
_entity.type
_entity.pdbx_description
1 polymer ?
#
loop_
_entity_poly.entity_id
_entity_poly.type
_entity_poly.pdbx_seq_one_letter_code
_entity_poly.pdbx_strand_id
1 'polypeptide(L)'
;MTQTRRLISALALAGLAAPAHAQSVQADPAGSGPLLAALQWMQGTLLGNLATTAAVIAVAIVGLMMLTGRIDWRRGVTVIVGAFIVFGAAAIVAGIRSVAAGVQ
;
A
#
# COMPACT_ATOMS: atom_id res chain seq x y z
N MET A 1 -3.87 33.51 9.74
CA MET A 1 -3.14 33.24 8.46
C MET A 1 -1.80 32.54 8.73
N THR A 2 -1.76 31.35 9.36
CA THR A 2 -0.50 30.76 9.85
C THR A 2 -0.45 29.22 9.85
N GLN A 3 -1.09 28.52 8.90
CA GLN A 3 -1.07 27.05 8.91
C GLN A 3 -0.95 26.38 7.52
N THR A 4 -0.42 27.09 6.53
CA THR A 4 -0.32 26.61 5.13
C THR A 4 1.04 25.99 4.80
N ARG A 5 2.08 26.12 5.65
CA ARG A 5 3.47 25.78 5.26
C ARG A 5 4.04 24.46 5.80
N ARG A 6 3.29 23.67 6.57
CA ARG A 6 3.84 22.45 7.22
C ARG A 6 3.49 21.11 6.55
N LEU A 7 2.72 21.10 5.47
CA LEU A 7 2.26 19.86 4.82
C LEU A 7 3.01 19.50 3.53
N ILE A 8 3.99 20.31 3.10
CA ILE A 8 4.77 20.05 1.88
C ILE A 8 6.02 19.20 2.18
N SER A 9 6.49 19.17 3.44
CA SER A 9 7.72 18.48 3.82
C SER A 9 7.57 16.96 4.08
N ALA A 10 6.36 16.41 4.07
CA ALA A 10 6.16 14.96 4.25
C ALA A 10 6.17 14.18 2.91
N LEU A 11 5.99 14.85 1.77
CA LEU A 11 6.02 14.19 0.46
C LEU A 11 7.45 13.89 -0.03
N ALA A 12 8.47 14.47 0.60
CA ALA A 12 9.87 14.27 0.23
C ALA A 12 10.50 12.97 0.80
N LEU A 13 9.85 12.28 1.75
CA LEU A 13 10.37 11.04 2.34
C LEU A 13 9.65 9.77 1.87
N ALA A 14 8.54 9.88 1.13
CA ALA A 14 7.85 8.72 0.56
C ALA A 14 8.56 8.13 -0.68
N GLY A 15 9.56 8.83 -1.24
CA GLY A 15 10.31 8.39 -2.42
C GLY A 15 11.46 7.41 -2.18
N LEU A 16 11.71 7.00 -0.92
CA LEU A 16 12.83 6.11 -0.57
C LEU A 16 12.44 4.64 -0.39
N ALA A 17 11.20 4.26 -0.70
CA ALA A 17 10.82 2.85 -0.83
C ALA A 17 11.33 2.28 -2.17
N ALA A 18 12.65 2.24 -2.35
CA ALA A 18 13.26 1.47 -3.41
C ALA A 18 13.01 -0.02 -3.15
N PRO A 19 12.50 -0.80 -4.12
CA PRO A 19 12.54 -2.24 -4.00
C PRO A 19 14.01 -2.65 -3.90
N ALA A 20 14.41 -3.23 -2.78
CA ALA A 20 15.72 -3.80 -2.61
C ALA A 20 15.86 -5.01 -3.55
N HIS A 21 16.29 -4.76 -4.79
CA HIS A 21 16.69 -5.78 -5.76
C HIS A 21 18.06 -6.36 -5.34
N ALA A 22 18.08 -7.15 -4.26
CA ALA A 22 19.31 -7.83 -3.83
C ALA A 22 19.05 -9.16 -3.09
N GLN A 23 18.01 -9.90 -3.47
CA GLN A 23 17.87 -11.31 -3.11
C GLN A 23 18.20 -12.18 -4.32
N SER A 24 19.46 -12.15 -4.74
CA SER A 24 20.02 -13.23 -5.55
C SER A 24 20.05 -14.48 -4.67
N VAL A 25 19.03 -15.32 -4.81
CA VAL A 25 18.99 -16.70 -4.31
C VAL A 25 20.17 -17.44 -4.96
N GLN A 26 21.29 -17.46 -4.27
CA GLN A 26 22.50 -18.17 -4.67
C GLN A 26 22.44 -19.58 -4.06
N ALA A 27 22.45 -20.57 -4.96
CA ALA A 27 22.69 -21.99 -4.76
C ALA A 27 21.59 -22.78 -4.03
N ASP A 28 20.90 -23.65 -4.78
CA ASP A 28 20.13 -24.79 -4.29
C ASP A 28 21.07 -25.95 -3.93
N PRO A 29 21.15 -26.38 -2.66
CA PRO A 29 21.55 -27.73 -2.30
C PRO A 29 20.28 -28.58 -2.16
N ALA A 30 20.27 -29.77 -2.78
CA ALA A 30 19.14 -30.70 -2.78
C ALA A 30 18.53 -30.89 -1.37
N GLY A 31 17.29 -30.41 -1.18
CA GLY A 31 16.58 -30.40 0.11
C GLY A 31 15.92 -29.05 0.46
N SER A 32 16.19 -27.99 -0.31
CA SER A 32 15.67 -26.62 -0.15
C SER A 32 14.16 -26.45 -0.40
N GLY A 33 13.47 -27.46 -0.94
CA GLY A 33 12.05 -27.37 -1.33
C GLY A 33 11.10 -26.84 -0.23
N PRO A 34 11.13 -27.41 1.00
CA PRO A 34 10.28 -26.93 2.10
C PRO A 34 10.68 -25.55 2.65
N LEU A 35 11.99 -25.23 2.65
CA LEU A 35 12.47 -23.92 3.12
C LEU A 35 12.11 -22.82 2.11
N LEU A 36 12.28 -23.07 0.82
CA LEU A 36 11.85 -22.16 -0.24
C LEU A 36 10.33 -21.98 -0.22
N ALA A 37 9.56 -23.05 0.00
CA ALA A 37 8.11 -22.96 0.16
C ALA A 37 7.71 -22.13 1.39
N ALA A 38 8.39 -22.31 2.53
CA ALA A 38 8.16 -21.51 3.73
C ALA A 38 8.51 -20.02 3.49
N LEU A 39 9.64 -19.74 2.82
CA LEU A 39 10.04 -18.38 2.45
C LEU A 39 9.05 -17.73 1.48
N GLN A 40 8.55 -18.47 0.48
CA GLN A 40 7.52 -17.98 -0.44
C GLN A 40 6.19 -17.70 0.27
N TRP A 41 5.77 -18.54 1.23
CA TRP A 41 4.58 -18.29 2.04
C TRP A 41 4.74 -17.06 2.94
N MET A 42 5.90 -16.94 3.57
CA MET A 42 6.22 -15.80 4.44
C MET A 42 6.30 -14.50 3.62
N GLN A 43 6.86 -14.57 2.41
CA GLN A 43 6.88 -13.47 1.45
C GLN A 43 5.46 -13.10 0.99
N GLY A 44 4.62 -14.08 0.66
CA GLY A 44 3.22 -13.85 0.27
C GLY A 44 2.38 -13.23 1.39
N THR A 45 2.61 -13.64 2.64
CA THR A 45 1.92 -13.07 3.81
C THR A 45 2.42 -11.66 4.15
N LEU A 46 3.74 -11.43 4.13
CA LEU A 46 4.37 -10.13 4.41
C LEU A 46 4.08 -9.08 3.34
N LEU A 47 4.10 -9.47 2.06
CA LEU A 47 3.87 -8.53 0.95
C LEU A 47 2.38 -8.39 0.59
N GLY A 48 1.55 -9.41 0.84
CA GLY A 48 0.13 -9.40 0.45
C GLY A 48 -0.79 -8.96 1.57
N ASN A 49 -1.01 -9.84 2.56
CA ASN A 49 -2.05 -9.66 3.57
C ASN A 49 -1.63 -8.67 4.68
N LEU A 50 -0.35 -8.66 5.05
CA LEU A 50 0.18 -7.69 6.01
C LEU A 50 0.22 -6.28 5.43
N ALA A 51 0.54 -6.14 4.14
CA ALA A 51 0.56 -4.84 3.48
C ALA A 51 -0.82 -4.18 3.45
N THR A 52 -1.87 -4.94 3.11
CA THR A 52 -3.23 -4.40 3.06
C THR A 52 -3.78 -4.09 4.45
N THR A 53 -3.58 -4.97 5.43
CA THR A 53 -4.03 -4.71 6.82
C THR A 53 -3.34 -3.52 7.47
N ALA A 54 -2.03 -3.34 7.27
CA ALA A 54 -1.29 -2.18 7.77
C ALA A 54 -1.83 -0.86 7.19
N ALA A 55 -2.13 -0.85 5.89
CA ALA A 55 -2.70 0.33 5.25
C ALA A 55 -4.13 0.64 5.74
N VAL A 56 -4.93 -0.36 6.13
CA VAL A 56 -6.26 -0.16 6.74
C VAL A 56 -6.16 0.42 8.16
N ILE A 57 -5.17 0.01 8.95
CA ILE A 57 -4.92 0.59 10.28
C ILE A 57 -4.65 2.10 10.18
N ALA A 58 -3.89 2.53 9.17
CA ALA A 58 -3.67 3.95 8.91
C ALA A 58 -4.98 4.70 8.62
N VAL A 59 -5.92 4.10 7.88
CA VAL A 59 -7.25 4.67 7.61
C VAL A 59 -8.08 4.78 8.90
N ALA A 60 -8.02 3.77 9.78
CA ALA A 60 -8.72 3.80 11.07
C ALA A 60 -8.22 4.94 11.98
N ILE A 61 -6.90 5.17 12.04
CA ILE A 61 -6.31 6.28 12.81
C ILE A 61 -6.78 7.64 12.27
N VAL A 62 -6.93 7.78 10.95
CA VAL A 62 -7.47 9.01 10.34
C VAL A 62 -8.93 9.22 10.74
N GLY A 63 -9.75 8.16 10.71
CA GLY A 63 -11.15 8.22 11.17
C GLY A 63 -11.24 8.63 12.64
N LEU A 64 -10.35 8.11 13.49
CA LEU A 64 -10.23 8.51 14.90
C LEU A 64 -9.87 10.00 15.05
N MET A 65 -8.92 10.50 14.25
CA MET A 65 -8.58 11.93 14.24
C MET A 65 -9.75 12.79 13.76
N MET A 66 -10.59 12.29 12.84
CA MET A 66 -11.79 12.98 12.38
C MET A 66 -12.86 13.12 13.48
N LEU A 67 -12.98 12.11 14.36
CA LEU A 67 -13.92 12.12 15.49
C LEU A 67 -13.49 13.03 16.64
N THR A 68 -12.20 13.39 16.74
CA THR A 68 -11.71 14.36 17.76
C THR A 68 -12.19 15.81 17.53
N GLY A 69 -13.12 16.03 16.60
CA GLY A 69 -13.98 17.23 16.56
C GLY A 69 -13.30 18.52 16.11
N ARG A 70 -12.02 18.46 15.71
CA ARG A 70 -11.19 19.65 15.36
C ARG A 70 -10.66 19.61 13.92
N ILE A 71 -11.18 18.73 13.07
CA ILE A 71 -10.72 18.55 11.67
C ILE A 71 -11.78 19.00 10.68
N ASP A 72 -11.36 19.84 9.73
CA ASP A 72 -12.17 20.23 8.58
C ASP A 72 -12.59 18.97 7.80
N TRP A 73 -13.90 18.75 7.63
CA TRP A 73 -14.49 17.66 6.82
C TRP A 73 -13.77 17.43 5.48
N ARG A 74 -13.30 18.53 4.87
CA ARG A 74 -12.50 18.55 3.63
C ARG A 74 -11.24 17.66 3.71
N ARG A 75 -10.55 17.64 4.85
CA ARG A 75 -9.33 16.81 5.05
C ARG A 75 -9.64 15.33 5.11
N GLY A 76 -10.78 14.96 5.71
CA GLY A 76 -11.23 13.58 5.71
C GLY A 76 -11.60 13.08 4.33
N VAL A 77 -12.31 13.89 3.54
CA VAL A 77 -12.64 13.54 2.14
C VAL A 77 -11.38 13.27 1.33
N THR A 78 -10.34 14.10 1.45
CA THR A 78 -9.06 13.87 0.74
C THR A 78 -8.41 12.54 1.12
N VAL A 79 -8.44 12.14 2.39
CA VAL A 79 -7.84 10.86 2.82
C VAL A 79 -8.66 9.66 2.35
N ILE A 80 -9.98 9.74 2.38
CA ILE A 80 -10.87 8.67 1.87
C ILE A 80 -10.62 8.45 0.37
N VAL A 81 -10.50 9.54 -0.41
CA VAL A 81 -10.16 9.47 -1.83
C VAL A 81 -8.77 8.85 -2.04
N GLY A 82 -7.78 9.23 -1.23
CA GLY A 82 -6.43 8.64 -1.30
C GLY A 82 -6.42 7.13 -1.00
N ALA A 83 -7.14 6.69 0.03
CA ALA A 83 -7.26 5.27 0.37
C ALA A 83 -7.94 4.47 -0.76
N PHE A 84 -9.01 5.01 -1.34
CA PHE A 84 -9.68 4.40 -2.48
C PHE A 84 -8.73 4.18 -3.66
N ILE A 85 -7.86 5.15 -3.97
CA ILE A 85 -6.90 5.02 -5.07
C ILE A 85 -5.86 3.93 -4.78
N VAL A 86 -5.27 3.87 -3.59
CA VAL A 86 -4.23 2.88 -3.24
C VAL A 86 -4.78 1.45 -3.27
N PHE A 87 -5.93 1.22 -2.66
CA PHE A 87 -6.53 -0.12 -2.56
C PHE A 87 -7.34 -0.51 -3.80
N GLY A 88 -7.99 0.46 -4.46
CA GLY A 88 -8.84 0.22 -5.63
C GLY A 88 -8.07 0.15 -6.95
N ALA A 89 -6.80 0.56 -7.00
CA ALA A 89 -6.00 0.61 -8.23
C ALA A 89 -6.01 -0.71 -9.01
N ALA A 90 -5.84 -1.86 -8.35
CA ALA A 90 -5.81 -3.16 -9.02
C ALA A 90 -7.14 -3.48 -9.73
N ALA A 91 -8.28 -3.18 -9.09
CA ALA A 91 -9.60 -3.38 -9.67
C ALA A 91 -9.86 -2.45 -10.86
N ILE A 92 -9.42 -1.19 -10.76
CA ILE A 92 -9.53 -0.21 -11.85
C ILE A 92 -8.70 -0.69 -13.05
N VAL A 93 -7.46 -1.10 -12.82
CA VAL A 93 -6.57 -1.62 -13.88
C VAL A 93 -7.14 -2.89 -14.49
N ALA A 94 -7.67 -3.82 -13.69
CA ALA A 94 -8.30 -5.02 -14.20
C ALA A 94 -9.51 -4.70 -15.10
N GLY A 95 -10.36 -3.74 -14.70
CA GLY A 95 -11.49 -3.29 -15.52
C GLY A 95 -11.08 -2.59 -16.81
N ILE A 96 -10.02 -1.77 -16.78
CA ILE A 96 -9.48 -1.16 -18.02
C ILE A 96 -8.92 -2.24 -18.94
N ARG A 97 -8.17 -3.20 -18.38
CA ARG A 97 -7.60 -4.31 -19.15
C ARG A 97 -8.68 -5.23 -19.73
N SER A 98 -9.79 -5.47 -19.03
CA SER A 98 -10.88 -6.30 -19.56
C SER A 98 -11.59 -5.65 -20.76
N VAL A 99 -11.74 -4.32 -20.75
CA VAL A 99 -12.29 -3.58 -21.90
C VAL A 99 -11.26 -3.48 -23.03
N ALA A 100 -9.99 -3.23 -22.70
CA ALA A 100 -8.92 -3.07 -23.69
C ALA A 100 -8.48 -4.39 -24.36
N ALA A 101 -8.57 -5.51 -23.65
CA ALA A 101 -8.33 -6.83 -24.22
C ALA A 101 -9.40 -7.24 -25.25
N GLY A 102 -10.49 -6.46 -25.34
CA GLY A 102 -11.70 -6.85 -26.05
C GLY A 102 -12.36 -7.97 -25.25
N VAL A 103 -13.58 -7.71 -24.77
CA VAL A 103 -14.47 -8.74 -24.23
C VAL A 103 -14.36 -9.99 -25.11
N GLN A 104 -13.80 -11.06 -24.55
CA GLN A 104 -14.04 -12.44 -25.00
C GLN A 104 -15.13 -13.03 -24.11
#